data_AF-A0A959Y0L3-F1
#
_entry.id   AF-A0A959Y0L3-F1
#
_cell.length_a   1.000
_cell.length_b   1.000
_cell.length_c   1.000
_cell.angle_alpha   90.00
_cell.angle_beta   90.00
_cell.angle_gamma   90.00
#
_symmetry.space_group_name_H-M   'P 1'
#
loop_
_entity.id
_entity.type
_entity.pdbx_description
1 polymer ?
#
loop_
_entity_poly.entity_id
_entity_poly.type
_entity_poly.pdbx_seq_one_letter_code
_entity_poly.pdbx_strand_id
1 'polypeptide(L)'
;MRKIFYALLMIMVAAGCKKETSTPNLAATINILSPLTIDVYPNGTPLQVSGNMEDNNDIVQARVEIRNKTSGTVYYQQSTSVSNLSQYNYSWTWNVTGITGTTTATVKVICKDKLGNEEFAEVDCTLEN
;
A
#
# COMPACT_ATOMS: atom_id res chain seq x y z
N MET A 1 -17.53 -57.46 53.18
CA MET A 1 -16.31 -57.08 52.44
C MET A 1 -16.70 -56.54 51.08
N ARG A 2 -16.29 -55.29 50.80
CA ARG A 2 -16.41 -54.53 49.53
C ARG A 2 -15.90 -55.34 48.34
N LYS A 3 -16.52 -55.19 47.15
CA LYS A 3 -15.81 -54.88 45.89
C LYS A 3 -16.71 -54.05 44.95
N ILE A 4 -16.42 -52.76 44.89
CA ILE A 4 -16.89 -51.82 43.86
C ILE A 4 -15.92 -51.97 42.68
N PHE A 5 -16.43 -52.25 41.49
CA PHE A 5 -15.66 -52.23 40.25
C PHE A 5 -16.00 -50.95 39.47
N TYR A 6 -15.07 -49.99 39.51
CA TYR A 6 -15.10 -48.81 38.64
C TYR A 6 -14.51 -49.22 37.28
N ALA A 7 -15.33 -49.18 36.23
CA ALA A 7 -14.84 -49.27 34.85
C ALA A 7 -14.47 -47.87 34.38
N LEU A 8 -13.17 -47.68 34.16
CA LEU A 8 -12.49 -46.46 33.76
C LEU A 8 -12.83 -46.13 32.29
N LEU A 9 -13.53 -45.01 32.07
CA LEU A 9 -13.81 -44.46 30.74
C LEU A 9 -12.57 -43.71 30.23
N MET A 10 -11.87 -44.29 29.26
CA MET A 10 -10.70 -43.68 28.60
C MET A 10 -11.18 -42.86 27.39
N ILE A 11 -11.35 -41.55 27.58
CA ILE A 11 -11.67 -40.61 26.50
C ILE A 11 -10.35 -40.24 25.80
N MET A 12 -10.12 -40.78 24.60
CA MET A 12 -9.06 -40.29 23.72
C MET A 12 -9.49 -38.96 23.09
N VAL A 13 -8.90 -37.86 23.54
CA VAL A 13 -9.06 -36.55 22.92
C VAL A 13 -8.14 -36.50 21.70
N ALA A 14 -8.69 -36.66 20.51
CA ALA A 14 -7.96 -36.40 19.27
C ALA A 14 -7.71 -34.89 19.17
N ALA A 15 -6.48 -34.47 19.48
CA ALA A 15 -5.98 -33.14 19.16
C ALA A 15 -5.87 -33.01 17.63
N GLY A 16 -6.96 -32.64 16.98
CA GLY A 16 -6.96 -32.22 15.58
C GLY A 16 -6.19 -30.92 15.47
N CYS A 17 -4.88 -31.01 15.22
CA CYS A 17 -4.06 -29.87 14.84
C CYS A 17 -4.54 -29.44 13.44
N LYS A 18 -5.46 -28.46 13.38
CA LYS A 18 -5.82 -27.82 12.12
C LYS A 18 -4.56 -27.11 11.64
N LYS A 19 -3.91 -27.68 10.62
CA LYS A 19 -2.87 -26.97 9.85
C LYS A 19 -3.61 -25.81 9.18
N GLU A 20 -3.52 -24.63 9.77
CA GLU A 20 -4.02 -23.43 9.13
C GLU A 20 -3.28 -23.27 7.82
N THR A 21 -3.99 -23.47 6.71
CA THR A 21 -3.51 -23.07 5.40
C THR A 21 -3.56 -21.55 5.39
N SER A 22 -2.48 -20.91 5.83
CA SER A 22 -2.29 -19.48 5.61
C SER A 22 -2.37 -19.24 4.10
N THR A 23 -3.27 -18.35 3.68
CA THR A 23 -3.24 -17.84 2.30
C THR A 23 -1.81 -17.31 2.03
N PRO A 24 -1.15 -17.73 0.93
CA PRO A 24 0.17 -17.21 0.60
C PRO A 24 0.14 -15.68 0.48
N ASN A 25 1.13 -15.00 1.04
CA ASN A 25 1.28 -13.55 0.84
C ASN A 25 1.67 -13.26 -0.61
N LEU A 26 0.91 -12.39 -1.28
CA LEU A 26 1.22 -11.92 -2.63
C LEU A 26 1.62 -10.44 -2.55
N ALA A 27 2.46 -10.00 -3.47
CA ALA A 27 2.81 -8.58 -3.57
C ALA A 27 1.55 -7.74 -3.88
N ALA A 28 1.43 -6.58 -3.24
CA ALA A 28 0.38 -5.62 -3.54
C ALA A 28 0.46 -5.17 -5.01
N THR A 29 -0.70 -4.95 -5.61
CA THR A 29 -0.81 -4.30 -6.93
C THR A 29 -1.12 -2.83 -6.72
N ILE A 30 -0.40 -1.94 -7.41
CA ILE A 30 -0.60 -0.49 -7.34
C ILE A 30 -0.74 0.05 -8.75
N ASN A 31 -1.89 0.67 -9.04
CA ASN A 31 -2.19 1.28 -10.32
C ASN A 31 -2.26 2.79 -10.15
N ILE A 32 -1.31 3.52 -10.73
CA ILE A 32 -1.34 4.98 -10.80
C ILE A 32 -2.09 5.37 -12.08
N LEU A 33 -3.22 6.05 -11.95
CA LEU A 33 -4.07 6.49 -13.06
C LEU A 33 -3.77 7.93 -13.48
N SER A 34 -3.31 8.75 -12.54
CA SER A 34 -2.79 10.09 -12.79
C SER A 34 -1.69 10.38 -11.76
N PRO A 35 -0.57 11.01 -12.15
CA PRO A 35 -0.26 11.48 -13.50
C PRO A 35 0.14 10.35 -14.46
N LEU A 36 0.13 10.64 -15.75
CA LEU A 36 0.74 9.84 -16.81
C LEU A 36 2.11 10.40 -17.19
N THR A 37 2.95 9.58 -17.84
CA THR A 37 4.31 9.96 -18.29
C THR A 37 4.36 11.22 -19.16
N ILE A 38 3.30 11.46 -19.93
CA ILE A 38 3.21 12.60 -20.87
C ILE A 38 2.65 13.87 -20.23
N ASP A 39 2.17 13.80 -18.98
CA ASP A 39 1.54 14.93 -18.34
C ASP A 39 2.57 16.01 -17.99
N VAL A 40 2.14 17.26 -18.14
CA VAL A 40 2.90 18.46 -17.83
C VAL A 40 2.10 19.33 -16.88
N TYR A 41 2.71 19.71 -15.75
CA TYR A 41 2.09 20.53 -14.71
C TYR A 41 2.87 21.84 -14.51
N PRO A 42 2.38 22.97 -15.04
CA PRO A 42 2.96 24.28 -14.80
C PRO A 42 2.81 24.74 -13.34
N ASN A 43 3.69 25.63 -12.90
CA ASN A 43 3.56 26.31 -11.61
C ASN A 43 2.18 26.98 -11.47
N GLY A 44 1.59 26.86 -10.28
CA GLY A 44 0.26 27.36 -9.95
C GLY A 44 -0.88 26.44 -10.35
N THR A 45 -0.63 25.34 -11.07
CA THR A 45 -1.66 24.37 -11.45
C THR A 45 -1.79 23.22 -10.44
N PRO A 46 -2.97 22.60 -10.30
CA PRO A 46 -3.15 21.44 -9.46
C PRO A 46 -2.52 20.18 -10.09
N LEU A 47 -1.63 19.54 -9.34
CA LEU A 47 -1.13 18.19 -9.57
C LEU A 47 -1.96 17.21 -8.75
N GLN A 48 -2.73 16.34 -9.40
CA GLN A 48 -3.45 15.26 -8.75
C GLN A 48 -2.67 13.94 -8.92
N VAL A 49 -2.51 13.21 -7.83
CA VAL A 49 -2.07 11.81 -7.86
C VAL A 49 -3.24 10.94 -7.47
N SER A 50 -3.69 10.08 -8.37
CA SER A 50 -4.85 9.20 -8.14
C SER A 50 -4.67 7.82 -8.73
N GLY A 51 -5.38 6.86 -8.15
CA GLY A 51 -5.31 5.47 -8.57
C GLY A 51 -5.95 4.52 -7.56
N ASN A 52 -5.58 3.25 -7.68
CA ASN A 52 -6.04 2.19 -6.79
C ASN A 52 -4.88 1.28 -6.40
N MET A 53 -5.05 0.59 -5.28
CA MET A 53 -4.16 -0.46 -4.82
C MET A 53 -4.95 -1.63 -4.25
N GLU A 54 -4.43 -2.84 -4.42
CA GLU A 54 -5.04 -4.10 -4.02
C GLU A 54 -4.01 -5.00 -3.35
N ASP A 55 -4.41 -5.69 -2.28
CA ASP A 55 -3.56 -6.61 -1.53
C ASP A 55 -4.40 -7.73 -0.92
N ASN A 56 -3.85 -8.94 -0.84
CA ASN A 56 -4.54 -10.09 -0.24
C ASN A 56 -4.33 -10.22 1.29
N ASN A 57 -3.51 -9.36 1.89
CA ASN A 57 -3.22 -9.25 3.31
C ASN A 57 -3.70 -7.95 3.97
N ASP A 58 -4.68 -7.27 3.36
CA ASP A 58 -5.25 -6.00 3.81
C ASP A 58 -4.23 -4.85 3.88
N ILE A 59 -4.61 -3.75 3.24
CA ILE A 59 -3.85 -2.52 3.17
C ILE A 59 -4.10 -1.71 4.44
N VAL A 60 -3.01 -1.26 5.07
CA VAL A 60 -3.05 -0.45 6.31
C VAL A 60 -2.50 0.95 6.12
N GLN A 61 -1.73 1.19 5.06
CA GLN A 61 -1.23 2.53 4.75
C GLN A 61 -0.99 2.70 3.26
N ALA A 62 -1.36 3.87 2.76
CA ALA A 62 -1.03 4.36 1.42
C ALA A 62 -0.17 5.62 1.57
N ARG A 63 0.96 5.68 0.87
CA ARG A 63 1.85 6.84 0.85
C ARG A 63 2.17 7.26 -0.56
N VAL A 64 2.54 8.52 -0.69
CA VAL A 64 3.01 9.10 -1.95
C VAL A 64 4.18 10.02 -1.66
N GLU A 65 5.16 9.98 -2.56
CA GLU A 65 6.29 10.88 -2.62
C GLU A 65 6.45 11.36 -4.07
N ILE A 66 6.56 12.66 -4.27
CA ILE A 66 6.85 13.28 -5.56
C ILE A 66 8.20 13.95 -5.43
N ARG A 67 9.17 13.50 -6.21
CA ARG A 67 10.57 13.98 -6.15
C ARG A 67 11.12 14.36 -7.50
N ASN A 68 12.09 15.25 -7.52
CA ASN A 68 12.92 15.48 -8.70
C ASN A 68 13.63 14.17 -9.08
N LYS A 69 13.50 13.74 -10.34
CA LYS A 69 14.08 12.48 -10.80
C LYS A 69 15.61 12.46 -10.75
N THR A 70 16.25 13.61 -10.96
CA THR A 70 17.72 13.73 -11.03
C THR A 70 18.33 14.04 -9.66
N SER A 71 17.82 15.05 -8.95
CA SER A 71 18.40 15.47 -7.66
C SER A 71 17.88 14.68 -6.47
N GLY A 72 16.74 13.99 -6.61
CA GLY A 72 16.05 13.31 -5.50
C GLY A 72 15.35 14.27 -4.53
N THR A 73 15.33 15.58 -4.80
CA THR A 73 14.65 16.56 -3.95
C THR A 73 13.15 16.24 -3.89
N VAL A 74 12.62 16.01 -2.68
CA VAL A 74 11.20 15.77 -2.46
C VAL A 74 10.44 17.10 -2.56
N TYR A 75 9.45 17.14 -3.45
CA TYR A 75 8.54 18.28 -3.62
C TYR A 75 7.30 18.12 -2.75
N TYR A 76 6.69 16.93 -2.77
CA TYR A 76 5.46 16.64 -2.05
C TYR A 76 5.52 15.24 -1.46
N GLN A 77 4.90 15.06 -0.29
CA GLN A 77 4.72 13.76 0.31
C GLN A 77 3.45 13.73 1.15
N GLN A 78 2.78 12.58 1.19
CA GLN A 78 1.64 12.36 2.07
C GLN A 78 1.55 10.90 2.48
N SER A 79 1.01 10.65 3.67
CA SER A 79 0.73 9.32 4.20
C SER A 79 -0.71 9.28 4.70
N THR A 80 -1.41 8.20 4.39
CA THR A 80 -2.80 7.96 4.80
C THR A 80 -2.90 6.57 5.41
N SER A 81 -3.34 6.47 6.67
CA SER A 81 -3.68 5.20 7.29
C SER A 81 -5.03 4.70 6.77
N VAL A 82 -5.12 3.41 6.50
CA VAL A 82 -6.27 2.74 5.88
C VAL A 82 -6.77 1.63 6.82
N SER A 83 -8.09 1.42 6.87
CA SER A 83 -8.73 0.49 7.82
C SER A 83 -8.74 -0.97 7.35
N ASN A 84 -7.56 -1.57 7.15
CA ASN A 84 -7.41 -2.98 6.72
C ASN A 84 -8.30 -3.32 5.51
N LEU A 85 -8.09 -2.63 4.39
CA LEU A 85 -8.89 -2.83 3.18
C LEU A 85 -8.16 -3.73 2.18
N SER A 86 -8.85 -4.68 1.56
CA SER A 86 -8.26 -5.45 0.45
C SER A 86 -8.07 -4.63 -0.83
N GLN A 87 -8.78 -3.50 -0.94
CA GLN A 87 -8.65 -2.53 -2.04
C GLN A 87 -8.79 -1.10 -1.50
N TYR A 88 -7.96 -0.18 -1.98
CA TYR A 88 -8.03 1.23 -1.61
C TYR A 88 -7.84 2.14 -2.83
N ASN A 89 -8.80 3.05 -3.02
CA ASN A 89 -8.71 4.12 -4.02
C ASN A 89 -8.12 5.36 -3.35
N TYR A 90 -7.06 5.92 -3.94
CA TYR A 90 -6.38 7.10 -3.42
C TYR A 90 -6.52 8.30 -4.37
N SER A 91 -6.54 9.48 -3.76
CA SER A 91 -6.50 10.76 -4.47
C SER A 91 -5.86 11.81 -3.58
N TRP A 92 -4.75 12.38 -4.03
CA TRP A 92 -4.04 13.47 -3.38
C TRP A 92 -3.85 14.62 -4.36
N THR A 93 -3.85 15.85 -3.88
CA THR A 93 -3.75 17.03 -4.74
C THR A 93 -2.91 18.11 -4.09
N TRP A 94 -1.99 18.67 -4.87
CA TRP A 94 -1.18 19.83 -4.48
C TRP A 94 -1.20 20.86 -5.59
N ASN A 95 -1.00 22.13 -5.23
CA ASN A 95 -0.68 23.15 -6.23
C ASN A 95 0.84 23.12 -6.49
N VAL A 96 1.24 23.01 -7.75
CA VAL A 96 2.66 23.02 -8.13
C VAL A 96 3.26 24.39 -7.81
N THR A 97 4.32 24.42 -7.02
CA THR A 97 5.02 25.66 -6.65
C THR A 97 6.53 25.43 -6.58
N GLY A 98 7.31 26.50 -6.75
CA GLY A 98 8.76 26.48 -6.52
C GLY A 98 9.58 25.80 -7.62
N ILE A 99 8.99 25.47 -8.77
CA ILE A 99 9.69 24.91 -9.92
C ILE A 99 10.33 26.05 -10.71
N THR A 100 11.65 26.05 -10.89
CA THR A 100 12.37 27.16 -11.54
C THR A 100 12.69 26.90 -13.02
N GLY A 101 12.32 25.73 -13.53
CA GLY A 101 12.52 25.31 -14.92
C GLY A 101 11.96 23.90 -15.15
N THR A 102 11.86 23.48 -16.42
CA THR A 102 11.31 22.17 -16.78
C THR A 102 12.08 21.05 -16.09
N THR A 103 11.36 20.24 -15.34
CA THR A 103 11.89 19.21 -14.45
C THR A 103 11.09 17.93 -14.59
N THR A 104 11.77 16.80 -14.79
CA THR A 104 11.12 15.49 -14.64
C THR A 104 10.97 15.17 -13.16
N ALA A 105 9.74 14.94 -12.71
CA ALA A 105 9.44 14.47 -11.36
C ALA A 105 8.98 13.01 -11.40
N THR A 106 9.42 12.22 -10.43
CA THR A 106 8.96 10.85 -10.21
C THR A 106 7.91 10.87 -9.10
N VAL A 107 6.71 10.37 -9.40
CA VAL A 107 5.66 10.07 -8.44
C VAL A 107 5.80 8.63 -8.01
N LYS A 108 6.10 8.40 -6.73
CA LYS A 108 6.17 7.07 -6.11
C LYS A 108 4.99 6.89 -5.18
N VAL A 109 4.15 5.89 -5.44
CA VAL A 109 3.07 5.46 -4.54
C VAL A 109 3.50 4.18 -3.85
N ILE A 110 3.31 4.12 -2.53
CA ILE A 110 3.72 3.00 -1.68
C ILE A 110 2.48 2.46 -0.95
N CYS A 111 2.27 1.16 -1.06
CA CYS A 111 1.29 0.41 -0.30
C CYS A 111 2.00 -0.31 0.85
N LYS A 112 1.38 -0.33 2.03
CA LYS A 112 1.82 -1.16 3.16
C LYS A 112 0.67 -2.06 3.62
N ASP A 113 0.95 -3.34 3.78
CA ASP A 113 0.01 -4.34 4.27
C ASP A 113 0.04 -4.46 5.81
N LYS A 114 -0.91 -5.23 6.38
CA LYS A 114 -0.98 -5.46 7.84
C LYS A 114 0.19 -6.25 8.42
N LEU A 115 0.92 -6.99 7.57
CA LEU A 115 2.10 -7.75 7.95
C LEU A 115 3.37 -6.87 7.96
N GLY A 116 3.25 -5.64 7.47
CA GLY A 116 4.32 -4.65 7.41
C GLY A 116 5.13 -4.69 6.11
N ASN A 117 4.75 -5.49 5.12
CA ASN A 117 5.38 -5.50 3.81
C ASN A 117 5.01 -4.22 3.06
N GLU A 118 5.94 -3.73 2.26
CA GLU A 118 5.75 -2.52 1.46
C GLU A 118 6.05 -2.82 -0.01
N GLU A 119 5.14 -2.38 -0.87
CA GLU A 119 5.28 -2.44 -2.33
C GLU A 119 5.09 -1.05 -2.91
N PHE A 120 5.65 -0.79 -4.09
CA PHE A 120 5.55 0.53 -4.70
C PHE A 120 5.40 0.48 -6.22
N ALA A 121 4.79 1.53 -6.76
CA ALA A 121 4.77 1.83 -8.18
C ALA A 121 5.26 3.26 -8.41
N GLU A 122 5.84 3.49 -9.58
CA GLU A 122 6.36 4.80 -9.98
C GLU A 122 5.87 5.19 -11.36
N VAL A 123 5.63 6.48 -11.54
CA VAL A 123 5.39 7.10 -12.84
C VAL A 123 6.08 8.45 -12.87
N ASP A 124 6.66 8.80 -14.00
CA ASP A 124 7.25 10.13 -14.17
C ASP A 124 6.19 11.11 -14.70
N CYS A 125 6.41 12.39 -14.48
CA CYS A 125 5.68 13.47 -15.13
C CYS A 125 6.60 14.68 -15.27
N THR A 126 6.15 15.71 -15.98
CA THR A 126 6.91 16.96 -16.11
C THR A 126 6.30 18.04 -15.23
N LEU A 127 7.14 18.69 -14.43
CA LEU A 127 6.81 19.95 -13.75
C LEU A 127 7.52 21.08 -14.46
N GLU A 128 6.85 22.19 -14.71
CA GLU A 128 7.46 23.35 -15.38
C GLU A 128 7.05 24.67 -14.73
N ASN A 129 7.77 25.73 -15.07
CA ASN A 129 7.52 27.07 -14.55
C ASN A 129 6.57 27.85 -15.44
#